data_AF-A0A956IZ60-F1
#
_entry.id   AF-A0A956IZ60-F1
#
_cell.length_a   1.000
_cell.length_b   1.000
_cell.length_c   1.000
_cell.angle_alpha   90.00
_cell.angle_beta   90.00
_cell.angle_gamma   90.00
#
_symmetry.space_group_name_H-M   'P 1'
#
loop_
_entity.id
_entity.type
_entity.pdbx_description
1 polymer ?
#
loop_
_entity_poly.entity_id
_entity_poly.type
_entity_poly.pdbx_seq_one_letter_code
_entity_poly.pdbx_strand_id
1 'polypeptide(L)' 'MDEESLIEEVVSAHRERGPHGEVRFAPAFYDLDPGARRTAFDRSVEQRRLEALLDPRGLSTTAHAVLARIQKQP' A
#
# COMPACT_ATOMS: atom_id res chain seq x y z
N MET A 1 -3.78 -3.39 19.33
CA MET A 1 -3.11 -2.38 18.50
C MET A 1 -3.84 -1.08 18.71
N ASP A 2 -3.15 0.06 18.77
CA ASP A 2 -3.85 1.36 18.75
C ASP A 2 -4.27 1.72 17.32
N GLU A 3 -5.15 2.73 17.20
CA GLU A 3 -5.69 3.16 15.91
C GLU A 3 -4.61 3.63 14.93
N GLU A 4 -3.58 4.31 15.45
CA GLU A 4 -2.47 4.83 14.66
C GLU A 4 -1.68 3.68 14.01
N SER A 5 -1.40 2.62 14.77
CA SER A 5 -0.73 1.42 14.24
C SER A 5 -1.57 0.73 13.16
N LEU A 6 -2.89 0.66 13.32
CA LEU A 6 -3.79 0.09 12.29
C LEU A 6 -3.78 0.94 11.02
N ILE A 7 -3.77 2.27 11.15
CA ILE A 7 -3.66 3.19 10.02
C ILE A 7 -2.31 2.99 9.32
N GLU A 8 -1.20 2.93 10.05
CA GLU A 8 0.13 2.68 9.47
C GLU A 8 0.21 1.35 8.73
N GLU A 9 -0.34 0.26 9.29
CA GLU A 9 -0.37 -1.05 8.65
C GLU A 9 -1.15 -0.99 7.31
N VAL A 10 -2.31 -0.32 7.30
CA VAL A 10 -3.11 -0.14 6.09
C VAL A 10 -2.40 0.74 5.05
N VAL A 11 -1.71 1.80 5.49
CA VAL A 11 -1.01 2.77 4.63
C VAL A 11 0.22 2.14 3.95
N SER A 12 0.92 1.24 4.65
CA SER A 12 2.13 0.60 4.15
C SER A 12 1.94 -0.02 2.76
N ALA A 13 2.97 0.08 1.91
CA ALA A 13 2.98 -0.60 0.61
C ALA A 13 3.28 -2.11 0.74
N HIS A 14 3.73 -2.57 1.91
CA HIS A 14 3.97 -3.99 2.17
C HIS A 14 2.64 -4.73 2.32
N ARG A 15 2.54 -5.89 1.67
CA ARG A 15 1.42 -6.82 1.83
C ARG A 15 1.97 -8.23 1.93
N GLU A 16 1.41 -8.99 2.86
CA GLU A 16 1.65 -10.43 2.89
C GLU A 16 1.24 -11.04 1.55
N ARG A 17 2.00 -12.05 1.13
CA ARG A 17 1.71 -12.84 -0.06
C ARG A 17 1.39 -14.26 0.35
N GLY A 18 0.39 -14.85 -0.28
CA GLY A 18 0.11 -16.26 -0.10
C GLY A 18 1.10 -17.16 -0.84
N PRO A 19 0.98 -18.49 -0.69
CA PRO A 19 1.94 -19.47 -1.22
C PRO A 19 2.07 -19.44 -2.75
N HIS A 20 1.11 -18.86 -3.46
CA HIS A 20 1.12 -18.73 -4.92
C HIS A 20 1.39 -17.28 -5.38
N GLY A 21 1.83 -16.40 -4.46
CA GLY A 21 2.19 -15.01 -4.75
C GLY A 21 1.01 -14.06 -4.86
N GLU A 22 -0.20 -14.50 -4.52
CA GLU A 22 -1.38 -13.66 -4.42
C GLU A 22 -1.23 -12.65 -3.29
N VAL A 23 -1.65 -11.41 -3.55
CA VAL A 23 -1.64 -10.34 -2.54
C VAL A 23 -2.74 -10.63 -1.53
N ARG A 24 -2.39 -10.73 -0.25
CA ARG A 24 -3.38 -10.80 0.82
C ARG A 24 -3.85 -9.42 1.20
N PHE A 25 -5.13 -9.34 1.52
CA PHE A 25 -5.74 -8.14 2.05
C PHE A 25 -5.15 -7.85 3.45
N ALA A 26 -5.04 -6.56 3.81
CA ALA A 26 -4.59 -6.13 5.14
C ALA A 26 -5.75 -6.21 6.15
N PRO A 27 -5.77 -7.16 7.10
CA PRO A 27 -6.90 -7.35 8.01
C PRO A 27 -7.24 -6.08 8.82
N ALA A 28 -6.22 -5.29 9.17
CA ALA A 28 -6.34 -4.03 9.89
C ALA A 28 -7.35 -3.04 9.29
N PHE A 29 -7.59 -3.07 7.97
CA PHE A 29 -8.59 -2.20 7.34
C PHE A 29 -10.01 -2.45 7.87
N TYR A 30 -10.34 -3.69 8.21
CA TYR A 30 -11.67 -4.03 8.73
C TYR A 30 -11.86 -3.58 10.18
N ASP A 31 -10.77 -3.46 10.93
CA ASP A 31 -10.78 -2.97 12.30
C ASP A 31 -10.86 -1.43 12.38
N LEU A 32 -10.57 -0.73 11.27
CA LEU A 32 -10.75 0.72 11.18
C LEU A 32 -12.22 1.11 11.01
N ASP A 33 -12.62 2.18 11.72
CA ASP A 33 -13.89 2.86 11.49
C ASP A 33 -13.90 3.68 10.17
N PRO A 34 -15.05 4.21 9.73
CA PRO A 34 -15.12 4.98 8.49
C PRO A 34 -14.23 6.22 8.44
N GLY A 35 -14.00 6.88 9.58
CA GLY A 35 -13.13 8.06 9.69
C GLY A 35 -11.67 7.67 9.54
N ALA A 36 -11.23 6.65 10.26
CA ALA A 36 -9.87 6.15 10.20
C ALA A 36 -9.53 5.55 8.83
N ARG A 37 -10.49 4.93 8.14
CA ARG A 37 -10.31 4.49 6.73
C ARG A 37 -10.06 5.66 5.78
N ARG A 38 -10.71 6.80 6.00
CA ARG A 38 -10.46 8.02 5.22
C ARG A 38 -9.06 8.57 5.51
N THR A 39 -8.67 8.63 6.77
CA THR A 39 -7.31 9.03 7.17
C THR A 39 -6.25 8.13 6.54
N ALA A 40 -6.44 6.80 6.56
CA ALA A 40 -5.53 5.85 5.92
C ALA A 40 -5.44 6.06 4.41
N PHE A 41 -6.56 6.40 3.73
CA PHE A 41 -6.53 6.76 2.32
C PHE A 41 -5.69 8.02 2.06
N ASP A 42 -5.94 9.09 2.81
CA ASP A 42 -5.24 10.37 2.61
C ASP A 42 -3.72 10.21 2.84
N ARG A 43 -3.33 9.48 3.90
CA ARG A 43 -1.93 9.15 4.18
C ARG A 43 -1.30 8.24 3.12
N SER A 44 -2.06 7.31 2.56
CA SER A 44 -1.59 6.46 1.44
C SER A 44 -1.27 7.29 0.19
N VAL A 45 -2.07 8.34 -0.08
CA VAL A 45 -1.83 9.26 -1.20
C VAL A 45 -0.56 10.07 -0.96
N GLU A 46 -0.37 10.57 0.26
CA GLU A 46 0.84 11.28 0.66
C GLU A 46 2.09 10.41 0.55
N GLN A 47 2.06 9.19 1.11
CA GLN A 47 3.17 8.24 1.04
C GLN A 47 3.61 7.99 -0.41
N ARG A 48 2.65 7.78 -1.33
CA ARG A 48 2.96 7.55 -2.76
C ARG A 48 3.63 8.76 -3.42
N ARG A 49 3.27 9.99 -3.02
CA ARG A 49 3.94 11.21 -3.51
C ARG A 49 5.38 11.25 -3.02
N LEU A 50 5.61 10.94 -1.74
CA LEU A 50 6.96 10.88 -1.17
C LEU A 50 7.81 9.80 -1.85
N GLU A 51 7.26 8.60 -2.06
CA GLU A 51 7.92 7.53 -2.80
C GLU A 51 8.31 7.98 -4.22
N ALA A 52 7.38 8.61 -4.94
CA ALA A 52 7.64 9.10 -6.30
C ALA A 52 8.73 10.18 -6.34
N LEU A 53 8.78 11.08 -5.35
CA LEU A 53 9.82 12.11 -5.26
C LEU A 53 11.22 11.53 -5.03
N LEU A 54 11.30 10.36 -4.38
CA LEU A 54 12.56 9.67 -4.07
C LEU A 54 12.99 8.71 -5.19
N ASP A 55 12.12 8.44 -6.16
CA ASP A 55 12.39 7.52 -7.26
C ASP A 55 12.94 8.25 -8.50
N PRO A 56 14.03 7.78 -9.13
CA PRO A 56 14.61 8.42 -10.32
C PRO A 56 13.66 8.52 -11.53
N ARG A 57 12.60 7.70 -11.58
CA ARG A 57 11.59 7.70 -12.65
C ARG A 57 10.29 8.37 -12.21
N GLY A 58 10.23 8.93 -11.01
CA GLY A 58 9.00 9.50 -10.45
C GLY A 58 7.94 8.47 -10.10
N LEU A 59 8.31 7.21 -9.84
CA LEU A 59 7.37 6.11 -9.62
C LEU A 59 7.27 5.71 -8.15
N SER A 60 6.06 5.43 -7.69
CA SER A 60 5.85 4.79 -6.40
C SER A 60 6.25 3.31 -6.42
N THR A 61 6.48 2.72 -5.25
CA THR A 61 6.75 1.28 -5.08
C THR A 61 5.62 0.43 -5.67
N THR A 62 4.36 0.89 -5.52
CA THR A 62 3.19 0.28 -6.14
C THR A 62 3.26 0.33 -7.67
N ALA A 63 3.65 1.46 -8.25
CA ALA A 63 3.80 1.59 -9.70
C ALA A 63 4.88 0.66 -10.26
N HIS A 64 6.03 0.55 -9.57
CA HIS A 64 7.07 -0.43 -9.92
C HIS A 64 6.54 -1.86 -9.91
N ALA A 65 5.79 -2.24 -8.87
CA ALA A 65 5.22 -3.59 -8.76
C ALA A 65 4.23 -3.91 -9.90
N VAL A 66 3.39 -2.93 -10.28
CA VAL A 66 2.45 -3.06 -11.41
C VAL A 66 3.21 -3.20 -12.73
N LEU A 67 4.17 -2.31 -13.01
CA LEU A 67 4.96 -2.36 -14.25
C LEU A 67 5.73 -3.67 -14.38
N ALA A 68 6.35 -4.13 -13.28
CA ALA A 68 7.04 -5.41 -13.24
C ALA A 68 6.11 -6.60 -13.53
N ARG A 69 4.82 -6.50 -13.19
CA ARG A 69 3.82 -7.53 -13.50
C ARG A 69 3.38 -7.48 -14.96
N ILE A 70 3.15 -6.28 -15.51
CA ILE A 70 2.78 -6.09 -16.93
C ILE A 70 3.91 -6.58 -17.84
N GLN A 71 5.16 -6.23 -17.54
CA GLN A 71 6.33 -6.66 -18.34
C GLN A 71 6.60 -8.17 -18.28
N LYS A 72 6.07 -8.87 -17.29
CA LYS A 72 6.18 -10.34 -17.14
C LYS A 72 5.01 -11.09 -17.78
N GLN A 73 4.00 -10.41 -18.31
CA GLN A 73 2.94 -11.06 -19.09
C GLN A 73 3.51 -11.44 -20.47
N PRO A 74 3.30 -12.69 -20.94
CA PRO A 74 3.77 -13.15 -22.24
C PRO A 74 3.07 -12.43 -23.40
#